data_AF-C9Z935-F1
#
_entry.id   AF-C9Z935-F1
#
_cell.length_a   1.000
_cell.length_b   1.000
_cell.length_c   1.000
_cell.angle_alpha   90.00
_cell.angle_beta   90.00
_cell.angle_gamma   90.00
#
_symmetry.space_group_name_H-M   'P 1'
#
loop_
_entity.id
_entity.type
_entity.pdbx_description
1 polymer ?
#
loop_
_entity_poly.entity_id
_entity_poly.type
_entity_poly.pdbx_seq_one_letter_code
_entity_poly.pdbx_strand_id
1 'polypeptide(L)'
;MTAIDYDLEFLEDGRTIELISIGLVCDDGREYYAVSRRLTARTWRGWQLRRRVRNHPWLMANVIPRLPQPHGDWRNHMPNDWLFNYLDPAVKRHKTIATDVRDFILAAGPDAELWADYGAYDHVALAQLFGPMIDLPEGVPMFTHDIQQERARLGIPDTALPKQHAGQHNALADARHNRTVRLWLAEQDTRRGTRQGTLGPGHRSTG
;
A
#
# COMPACT_ATOMS: atom_id res chain seq x y z
N MET A 1 -13.85 -12.08 7.72
CA MET A 1 -12.48 -11.56 7.56
C MET A 1 -12.60 -10.11 7.12
N THR A 2 -11.80 -9.23 7.70
CA THR A 2 -11.76 -7.80 7.35
C THR A 2 -10.46 -7.56 6.60
N ALA A 3 -10.52 -7.17 5.33
CA ALA A 3 -9.31 -6.92 4.56
C ALA A 3 -8.84 -5.48 4.71
N ILE A 4 -7.52 -5.32 4.64
CA ILE A 4 -6.80 -4.06 4.57
C ILE A 4 -5.97 -4.07 3.30
N ASP A 5 -6.34 -3.23 2.36
CA ASP A 5 -5.58 -2.98 1.15
C ASP A 5 -4.57 -1.88 1.42
N TYR A 6 -3.32 -2.08 1.00
CA TYR A 6 -2.27 -1.13 1.27
C TYR A 6 -1.29 -1.01 0.10
N ASP A 7 -0.52 0.08 0.15
CA ASP A 7 0.57 0.38 -0.78
C ASP A 7 1.63 1.22 -0.05
N LEU A 8 2.90 1.06 -0.43
CA LEU A 8 3.99 1.88 0.07
C LEU A 8 4.84 2.41 -1.07
N GLU A 9 5.24 3.66 -0.90
CA GLU A 9 6.31 4.25 -1.69
C GLU A 9 7.61 4.17 -0.91
N PHE A 10 8.69 3.76 -1.57
CA PHE A 10 10.00 3.60 -0.96
C PHE A 10 11.13 3.82 -1.96
N LEU A 11 12.32 4.12 -1.43
CA LEU A 11 13.55 3.99 -2.18
C LEU A 11 14.15 2.62 -1.89
N GLU A 12 14.25 1.77 -2.91
CA GLU A 12 15.01 0.53 -2.86
C GLU A 12 16.33 0.66 -3.65
N ASP A 13 17.35 -0.09 -3.25
CA ASP A 13 18.65 -0.15 -3.95
C ASP A 13 19.21 -1.57 -4.10
N GLY A 14 18.34 -2.58 -4.09
CA GLY A 14 18.71 -4.00 -4.05
C GLY A 14 19.35 -4.46 -2.74
N ARG A 15 19.42 -3.60 -1.71
CA ARG A 15 19.95 -3.94 -0.38
C ARG A 15 19.05 -3.50 0.76
N THR A 16 18.49 -2.30 0.64
CA THR A 16 17.66 -1.65 1.65
C THR A 16 16.34 -1.20 1.03
N ILE A 17 15.31 -1.10 1.86
CA ILE A 17 14.04 -0.49 1.49
C ILE A 17 13.80 0.67 2.47
N GLU A 18 13.83 1.89 1.94
CA GLU A 18 13.73 3.11 2.73
C GLU A 18 12.37 3.77 2.49
N LEU A 19 11.47 3.64 3.48
CA LEU A 19 10.10 4.15 3.43
C LEU A 19 10.02 5.65 3.09
N ILE A 20 9.22 5.99 2.08
CA ILE A 20 8.81 7.35 1.72
C ILE A 20 7.39 7.63 2.24
N SER A 21 6.40 6.81 1.88
CA SER A 21 5.02 6.96 2.37
C SER A 21 4.28 5.62 2.40
N ILE A 22 3.18 5.56 3.16
CA ILE A 22 2.34 4.37 3.34
C ILE A 22 0.87 4.78 3.33
N GLY A 23 0.03 3.99 2.64
CA GLY A 23 -1.42 4.13 2.60
C GLY A 23 -2.10 2.80 2.94
N LEU A 24 -3.12 2.84 3.80
CA LEU A 24 -3.96 1.67 4.16
C LEU A 24 -5.43 2.04 4.00
N VAL A 25 -6.24 1.09 3.51
CA VAL A 25 -7.69 1.20 3.37
C VAL A 25 -8.31 -0.09 3.90
N CYS A 26 -9.16 0.04 4.91
CA CYS A 26 -9.85 -1.09 5.54
C CYS A 26 -11.25 -1.27 4.93
N ASP A 27 -11.75 -2.50 4.93
CA ASP A 27 -13.12 -2.79 4.48
C ASP A 27 -14.22 -2.12 5.30
N ASP A 28 -13.92 -1.76 6.56
CA ASP A 28 -14.82 -0.98 7.42
C ASP A 28 -14.87 0.52 7.09
N GLY A 29 -14.13 0.97 6.06
CA GLY A 29 -14.10 2.35 5.58
C GLY A 29 -13.05 3.24 6.23
N ARG A 30 -12.28 2.74 7.21
CA ARG A 30 -11.13 3.49 7.75
C ARG A 30 -10.03 3.60 6.71
N GLU A 31 -9.31 4.71 6.77
CA GLU A 31 -8.13 4.97 5.94
C GLU A 31 -7.00 5.53 6.78
N TYR A 32 -5.78 5.23 6.38
CA TYR A 32 -4.57 5.78 6.96
C TYR A 32 -3.59 6.22 5.87
N TYR A 33 -2.97 7.38 6.05
CA TYR A 33 -1.88 7.84 5.20
C TYR A 33 -0.79 8.51 6.05
N ALA A 34 0.46 8.20 5.73
CA ALA A 34 1.59 8.88 6.31
C ALA A 34 2.78 8.99 5.35
N VAL A 35 3.56 10.05 5.53
CA VAL A 35 4.84 10.28 4.87
C VAL A 35 5.95 10.26 5.91
N SER A 36 7.04 9.58 5.61
CA SER A 36 8.18 9.44 6.50
C SER A 36 8.90 10.78 6.71
N ARG A 37 8.93 11.24 7.97
CA ARG A 37 9.73 12.42 8.38
C ARG A 37 11.25 12.14 8.30
N ARG A 38 11.69 10.94 7.95
CA ARG A 38 13.13 10.65 7.78
C ARG A 38 13.74 11.41 6.61
N LEU A 39 12.99 11.68 5.55
CA LEU A 39 13.40 12.50 4.39
C LEU A 39 13.81 13.92 4.77
N THR A 40 13.39 14.36 5.95
CA THR A 40 13.58 15.71 6.45
C THR A 40 14.45 15.79 7.70
N ALA A 41 14.90 14.64 8.20
CA ALA A 41 15.75 14.58 9.36
C ALA A 41 17.12 15.20 9.06
N ARG A 42 17.60 16.05 9.97
CA ARG A 42 18.94 16.67 9.93
C ARG A 42 20.06 15.74 10.42
N THR A 43 19.76 14.44 10.58
CA THR A 43 20.77 13.43 10.89
C THR A 43 21.54 13.05 9.63
N TRP A 44 22.73 12.48 9.77
CA TRP A 44 23.51 12.00 8.62
C TRP A 44 22.72 11.00 7.77
N ARG A 45 22.01 10.04 8.39
CA ARG A 45 21.15 9.07 7.69
C ARG A 45 19.98 9.75 6.96
N GLY A 46 19.36 10.78 7.57
CA GLY A 46 18.30 11.56 6.93
C GLY A 46 18.82 12.36 5.74
N TRP A 47 20.00 12.98 5.87
CA TRP A 47 20.67 13.66 4.77
C TRP A 47 20.99 12.73 3.60
N GLN A 48 21.52 11.54 3.89
CA GLN A 48 21.83 10.54 2.86
C GLN A 48 20.59 10.06 2.12
N LEU A 49 19.51 9.73 2.85
CA LEU A 49 18.25 9.32 2.23
C LEU A 49 17.71 10.42 1.31
N ARG A 50 17.64 11.66 1.80
CA ARG A 50 17.17 12.79 1.00
C ARG A 50 18.00 13.00 -0.27
N ARG A 51 19.33 12.89 -0.15
CA ARG A 51 20.24 13.00 -1.30
C ARG A 51 20.01 11.89 -2.32
N ARG A 52 19.85 10.63 -1.86
CA ARG A 52 19.58 9.48 -2.73
C ARG A 52 18.26 9.65 -3.48
N VAL A 53 17.20 10.04 -2.77
CA VAL A 53 15.88 10.33 -3.37
C VAL A 53 15.97 11.46 -4.39
N ARG A 54 16.63 12.58 -4.06
CA ARG A 54 16.82 13.71 -5.00
C ARG A 54 17.56 13.31 -6.27
N ASN A 55 18.45 12.33 -6.18
CA ASN A 55 19.22 11.83 -7.31
C ASN A 55 18.53 10.67 -8.06
N HIS A 56 17.34 10.26 -7.64
CA HIS A 56 16.59 9.16 -8.26
C HIS A 56 15.56 9.74 -9.25
N PRO A 57 15.79 9.67 -10.58
CA PRO A 57 14.96 10.38 -11.55
C PRO A 57 13.49 9.96 -11.50
N TRP A 58 13.23 8.65 -11.37
CA TRP A 58 11.87 8.12 -11.34
C TRP A 58 11.08 8.57 -10.11
N LEU A 59 11.63 8.45 -8.88
CA LEU A 59 10.99 8.94 -7.65
C LEU A 59 10.71 10.44 -7.73
N MET A 60 11.66 11.23 -8.23
CA MET A 60 11.48 12.69 -8.39
C MET A 60 10.39 13.05 -9.40
N ALA A 61 10.18 12.23 -10.42
CA ALA A 61 9.14 12.46 -11.43
C ALA A 61 7.76 11.96 -10.99
N ASN A 62 7.70 10.84 -10.26
CA ASN A 62 6.45 10.10 -10.06
C ASN A 62 5.93 10.15 -8.63
N VAL A 63 6.80 10.05 -7.62
CA VAL A 63 6.40 9.90 -6.20
C VAL A 63 6.45 11.24 -5.47
N ILE A 64 7.59 11.93 -5.53
CA ILE A 64 7.80 13.18 -4.78
C ILE A 64 6.76 14.26 -5.09
N PRO A 65 6.30 14.46 -6.34
CA PRO A 65 5.23 15.41 -6.64
C PRO A 65 3.87 15.03 -6.04
N ARG A 66 3.68 13.79 -5.59
CA ARG A 66 2.43 13.26 -5.01
C ARG A 66 2.39 13.31 -3.49
N LEU A 67 3.52 13.61 -2.85
CA LEU A 67 3.59 13.90 -1.42
C LEU A 67 2.88 15.22 -1.11
N PRO A 68 2.57 15.54 0.17
CA PRO A 68 1.95 16.80 0.55
C PRO A 68 2.70 17.99 -0.04
N GLN A 69 2.04 18.74 -0.91
CA GLN A 69 2.67 19.86 -1.60
C GLN A 69 2.47 21.16 -0.79
N PRO A 70 3.44 22.09 -0.84
CA PRO A 70 3.23 23.42 -0.32
C PRO A 70 2.17 24.17 -1.13
N HIS A 71 1.26 24.87 -0.44
CA HIS A 71 0.20 25.69 -1.05
C HIS A 71 0.31 27.15 -0.60
N GLY A 72 -0.12 28.08 -1.47
CA GLY A 72 -0.09 29.53 -1.18
C GLY A 72 1.31 30.11 -0.96
N ASP A 73 1.40 31.15 -0.13
CA ASP A 73 2.64 31.88 0.19
C ASP A 73 3.71 31.00 0.85
N TRP A 74 3.31 29.85 1.38
CA TRP A 74 4.22 28.85 1.94
C TRP A 74 5.27 28.37 0.93
N ARG A 75 4.93 28.35 -0.38
CA ARG A 75 5.89 28.03 -1.45
C ARG A 75 7.11 28.94 -1.44
N ASN A 76 6.95 30.21 -1.09
CA ASN A 76 8.02 31.21 -1.08
C ASN A 76 8.92 31.13 0.16
N HIS A 77 8.50 30.40 1.20
CA HIS A 77 9.17 30.34 2.50
C HIS A 77 9.81 28.97 2.79
N MET A 78 9.62 27.98 1.90
CA MET A 78 10.26 26.68 2.05
C MET A 78 11.68 26.69 1.49
N PRO A 79 12.68 26.17 2.22
CA PRO A 79 14.02 26.04 1.65
C PRO A 79 13.97 25.07 0.46
N ASN A 80 14.64 25.43 -0.64
CA ASN A 80 14.75 24.62 -1.87
C ASN A 80 15.28 23.18 -1.62
N ASP A 81 15.85 22.94 -0.43
CA ASP A 81 16.32 21.63 0.00
C ASP A 81 15.23 20.63 0.36
N TRP A 82 13.99 21.06 0.54
CA TRP A 82 12.90 20.21 0.99
C TRP A 82 12.06 19.73 -0.19
N LEU A 83 11.78 18.43 -0.20
CA LEU A 83 11.13 17.74 -1.32
C LEU A 83 9.58 17.88 -1.31
N PHE A 84 8.99 18.23 -0.16
CA PHE A 84 7.54 18.29 0.08
C PHE A 84 7.24 19.10 1.35
N ASN A 85 5.97 19.45 1.59
CA ASN A 85 5.49 20.13 2.80
C ASN A 85 5.62 19.22 4.03
N TYR A 86 6.73 19.36 4.74
CA TYR A 86 7.08 18.54 5.90
C TYR A 86 6.38 18.92 7.21
N LEU A 87 5.59 19.99 7.20
CA LEU A 87 4.73 20.37 8.32
C LEU A 87 3.32 19.81 8.18
N ASP A 88 3.00 19.18 7.04
CA ASP A 88 1.73 18.50 6.86
C ASP A 88 1.50 17.44 7.96
N PRO A 89 0.29 17.33 8.54
CA PRO A 89 -0.02 16.34 9.58
C PRO A 89 0.24 14.88 9.18
N ALA A 90 0.23 14.55 7.88
CA ALA A 90 0.60 13.23 7.39
C ALA A 90 2.09 12.92 7.57
N VAL A 91 2.95 13.92 7.81
CA VAL A 91 4.40 13.76 7.89
C VAL A 91 4.81 13.37 9.30
N LYS A 92 5.01 12.06 9.51
CA LYS A 92 5.14 11.45 10.83
C LYS A 92 6.51 10.84 11.06
N ARG A 93 6.91 10.75 12.34
CA ARG A 93 8.13 10.03 12.74
C ARG A 93 7.90 8.52 12.56
N HIS A 94 8.97 7.78 12.27
CA HIS A 94 8.93 6.31 12.09
C HIS A 94 8.17 5.60 13.22
N LYS A 95 8.48 5.90 14.49
CA LYS A 95 7.80 5.30 15.65
C LYS A 95 6.29 5.56 15.67
N THR A 96 5.87 6.76 15.24
CA THR A 96 4.44 7.12 15.14
C THR A 96 3.79 6.32 14.01
N ILE A 97 4.42 6.24 12.84
CA ILE A 97 3.90 5.43 11.72
C ILE A 97 3.75 3.97 12.14
N ALA A 98 4.77 3.38 12.76
CA ALA A 98 4.73 2.00 13.24
C ALA A 98 3.59 1.76 14.25
N THR A 99 3.40 2.69 15.20
CA THR A 99 2.32 2.61 16.20
C THR A 99 0.96 2.70 15.54
N ASP A 100 0.75 3.71 14.70
CA ASP A 100 -0.51 3.95 14.02
C ASP A 100 -0.89 2.78 13.09
N VAL A 101 0.08 2.23 12.35
CA VAL A 101 -0.13 1.08 11.43
C VAL A 101 -0.49 -0.17 12.21
N ARG A 102 0.23 -0.47 13.30
CA ARG A 102 -0.13 -1.59 14.18
C ARG A 102 -1.56 -1.42 14.69
N ASP A 103 -1.88 -0.27 15.25
CA ASP A 103 -3.20 -0.04 15.86
C ASP A 103 -4.31 -0.08 14.81
N PHE A 104 -4.04 0.42 13.60
CA PHE A 104 -4.96 0.34 12.46
C PHE A 104 -5.27 -1.11 12.05
N ILE A 105 -4.24 -1.96 11.96
CA ILE A 105 -4.36 -3.39 11.62
C ILE A 105 -5.11 -4.13 12.72
N LEU A 106 -4.70 -3.97 13.99
CA LEU A 106 -5.31 -4.68 15.12
C LEU A 106 -6.78 -4.31 15.31
N ALA A 107 -7.18 -3.09 14.97
CA ALA A 107 -8.57 -2.66 15.00
C ALA A 107 -9.46 -3.39 13.96
N ALA A 108 -8.90 -4.04 12.93
CA ALA A 108 -9.67 -4.86 12.00
C ALA A 108 -10.04 -6.24 12.56
N GLY A 109 -9.48 -6.62 13.72
CA GLY A 109 -9.76 -7.87 14.42
C GLY A 109 -8.73 -8.98 14.18
N PRO A 110 -8.88 -10.14 14.83
CA PRO A 110 -7.91 -11.25 14.77
C PRO A 110 -7.81 -11.90 13.39
N ASP A 111 -8.86 -11.79 12.57
CA ASP A 111 -8.92 -12.33 11.20
C ASP A 111 -8.68 -11.24 10.15
N ALA A 112 -7.83 -10.25 10.47
CA ALA A 112 -7.43 -9.21 9.55
C ALA A 112 -6.59 -9.81 8.41
N GLU A 113 -6.90 -9.42 7.18
CA GLU A 113 -6.12 -9.81 6.00
C GLU A 113 -5.39 -8.61 5.43
N LEU A 114 -4.12 -8.78 5.08
CA LEU A 114 -3.37 -7.77 4.32
C LEU A 114 -3.44 -8.11 2.83
N TRP A 115 -3.67 -7.09 2.00
CA TRP A 115 -3.75 -7.18 0.55
C TRP A 115 -2.95 -6.06 -0.12
N ALA A 116 -2.18 -6.41 -1.15
CA ALA A 116 -1.45 -5.44 -1.98
C ALA A 116 -1.31 -5.95 -3.43
N ASP A 117 -1.01 -5.04 -4.35
CA ASP A 117 -0.68 -5.39 -5.73
C ASP A 117 0.84 -5.48 -5.90
N TYR A 118 1.36 -6.64 -6.32
CA TYR A 118 2.81 -6.92 -6.34
C TYR A 118 3.50 -6.71 -4.98
N GLY A 119 2.83 -7.08 -3.88
CA GLY A 119 3.12 -6.60 -2.53
C GLY A 119 4.37 -7.15 -1.83
N ALA A 120 5.31 -7.76 -2.54
CA ALA A 120 6.48 -8.40 -1.92
C ALA A 120 7.39 -7.40 -1.20
N TYR A 121 7.76 -6.29 -1.87
CA TYR A 121 8.59 -5.24 -1.26
C TYR A 121 7.78 -4.45 -0.23
N ASP A 122 6.49 -4.22 -0.48
CA ASP A 122 5.56 -3.56 0.44
C ASP A 122 5.45 -4.30 1.77
N HIS A 123 5.32 -5.63 1.73
CA HIS A 123 5.28 -6.44 2.94
C HIS A 123 6.57 -6.32 3.76
N VAL A 124 7.73 -6.36 3.10
CA VAL A 124 9.02 -6.16 3.78
C VAL A 124 9.11 -4.74 4.37
N ALA A 125 8.71 -3.71 3.62
CA ALA A 125 8.73 -2.33 4.07
C ALA A 125 7.80 -2.09 5.28
N LEU A 126 6.60 -2.70 5.26
CA LEU A 126 5.66 -2.69 6.37
C LEU A 126 6.24 -3.40 7.59
N ALA A 127 6.76 -4.62 7.45
CA ALA A 127 7.35 -5.36 8.56
C ALA A 127 8.56 -4.62 9.18
N GLN A 128 9.38 -3.97 8.35
CA GLN A 128 10.53 -3.17 8.78
C GLN A 128 10.15 -1.89 9.55
N LEU A 129 8.86 -1.52 9.62
CA LEU A 129 8.40 -0.53 10.60
C LEU A 129 8.72 -0.97 12.03
N PHE A 130 8.73 -2.27 12.28
CA PHE A 130 8.92 -2.87 13.60
C PHE A 130 10.34 -3.43 13.81
N GLY A 131 11.15 -3.49 12.76
CA GLY A 131 12.53 -3.97 12.81
C GLY A 131 12.67 -5.35 12.15
N PRO A 132 13.41 -6.30 12.74
CA PRO A 132 13.46 -7.67 12.23
C PRO A 132 12.09 -8.34 12.36
N MET A 133 11.82 -9.34 11.53
CA MET A 133 10.53 -10.04 11.49
C MET A 133 10.12 -10.67 12.84
N ILE A 134 11.08 -11.03 13.69
CA ILE A 134 10.81 -11.56 15.04
C ILE A 134 10.16 -10.51 15.97
N ASP A 135 10.28 -9.22 15.63
CA ASP A 135 9.67 -8.11 16.37
C ASP A 135 8.32 -7.67 15.76
N LEU A 136 7.79 -8.40 14.76
CA LEU A 136 6.47 -8.10 14.22
C LEU A 136 5.42 -8.23 15.34
N PRO A 137 4.56 -7.22 15.56
CA PRO A 137 3.61 -7.26 16.67
C PRO A 137 2.63 -8.43 16.55
N GLU A 138 2.31 -9.05 17.68
CA GLU A 138 1.26 -10.06 17.75
C GLU A 138 -0.06 -9.52 17.18
N GLY A 139 -0.72 -10.32 16.34
CA GLY A 139 -1.96 -9.96 15.64
C GLY A 139 -1.75 -9.23 14.30
N VAL A 140 -0.55 -8.76 13.97
CA VAL A 140 -0.24 -8.31 12.61
C VAL A 140 0.00 -9.53 11.71
N PRO A 141 -0.70 -9.67 10.57
CA PRO A 141 -0.51 -10.82 9.69
C PRO A 141 0.93 -10.96 9.17
N MET A 142 1.45 -12.18 9.22
CA MET A 142 2.82 -12.54 8.77
C MET A 142 2.96 -12.70 7.26
N PHE A 143 1.88 -12.46 6.50
CA PHE A 143 1.90 -12.51 5.05
C PHE A 143 0.88 -11.53 4.47
N THR A 144 1.05 -11.23 3.19
CA THR A 144 0.15 -10.39 2.40
C THR A 144 -0.42 -11.21 1.24
N HIS A 145 -1.72 -11.14 1.04
CA HIS A 145 -2.38 -11.64 -0.16
C HIS A 145 -2.05 -10.73 -1.34
N ASP A 146 -1.70 -11.35 -2.47
CA ASP A 146 -1.29 -10.64 -3.67
C ASP A 146 -2.42 -10.60 -4.71
N ILE A 147 -2.76 -9.39 -5.17
CA ILE A 147 -3.85 -9.17 -6.13
C ILE A 147 -3.56 -9.86 -7.47
N GLN A 148 -2.31 -9.89 -7.93
CA GLN A 148 -1.95 -10.55 -9.19
C GLN A 148 -2.01 -12.06 -9.07
N GLN A 149 -1.63 -12.61 -7.91
CA GLN A 149 -1.82 -14.02 -7.63
C GLN A 149 -3.30 -14.40 -7.69
N GLU A 150 -4.18 -13.60 -7.09
CA GLU A 150 -5.63 -13.85 -7.12
C GLU A 150 -6.20 -13.69 -8.53
N ARG A 151 -5.80 -12.65 -9.27
CA ARG A 151 -6.12 -12.48 -10.68
C ARG A 151 -5.73 -13.72 -11.51
N ALA A 152 -4.50 -14.23 -11.30
CA ALA A 152 -3.97 -15.38 -12.01
C ALA A 152 -4.74 -16.66 -11.66
N ARG A 153 -5.08 -16.89 -10.38
CA ARG A 153 -5.91 -18.01 -9.92
C ARG A 153 -7.27 -18.02 -10.63
N LEU A 154 -7.86 -16.84 -10.80
CA LEU A 154 -9.12 -16.67 -11.51
C LEU A 154 -8.96 -16.72 -13.04
N GLY A 155 -7.76 -16.79 -13.60
CA GLY A 155 -7.53 -16.77 -15.05
C GLY A 155 -8.06 -15.50 -15.71
N ILE A 156 -7.96 -14.36 -15.01
CA ILE A 156 -8.37 -13.05 -15.52
C ILE A 156 -7.15 -12.39 -16.18
N PRO A 157 -7.25 -11.90 -17.43
CA PRO A 157 -6.15 -11.16 -18.05
C PRO A 157 -5.97 -9.81 -17.37
N ASP A 158 -4.73 -9.34 -17.28
CA ASP A 158 -4.39 -8.04 -16.67
C ASP A 158 -5.19 -6.87 -17.28
N THR A 159 -5.41 -6.91 -18.60
CA THR A 159 -6.18 -5.89 -19.34
C THR A 159 -7.65 -5.77 -18.93
N ALA A 160 -8.19 -6.76 -18.20
CA ALA A 160 -9.56 -6.75 -17.70
C ALA A 160 -9.69 -6.16 -16.28
N LEU A 161 -8.58 -5.91 -15.58
CA LEU A 161 -8.64 -5.28 -14.26
C LEU A 161 -9.21 -3.85 -14.35
N PRO A 162 -9.94 -3.40 -13.30
CA PRO A 162 -10.29 -2.00 -13.16
C PRO A 162 -9.04 -1.11 -13.29
N LYS A 163 -9.14 -0.01 -14.04
CA LYS A 163 -8.00 0.90 -14.26
C LYS A 163 -8.01 2.04 -13.27
N GLN A 164 -6.82 2.41 -12.78
CA GLN A 164 -6.63 3.64 -12.03
C GLN A 164 -6.46 4.82 -12.98
N HIS A 165 -7.44 5.73 -13.01
CA HIS A 165 -7.43 6.87 -13.94
C HIS A 165 -6.60 8.06 -13.44
N ALA A 166 -6.37 8.18 -12.13
CA ALA A 166 -5.63 9.28 -11.52
C ALA A 166 -5.06 8.86 -10.15
N GLY A 167 -4.09 9.62 -9.67
CA GLY A 167 -3.54 9.45 -8.32
C GLY A 167 -2.43 8.41 -8.20
N GLN A 168 -2.01 7.78 -9.30
CA GLN A 168 -0.88 6.85 -9.31
C GLN A 168 0.35 7.46 -8.61
N HIS A 169 1.05 6.60 -7.87
CA HIS A 169 2.23 6.90 -7.07
C HIS A 169 1.95 7.78 -5.84
N ASN A 170 0.72 7.64 -5.33
CA ASN A 170 0.31 8.14 -4.03
C ASN A 170 -0.23 6.95 -3.26
N ALA A 171 0.52 6.51 -2.25
CA ALA A 171 0.24 5.29 -1.52
C ALA A 171 -1.22 5.13 -1.02
N LEU A 172 -1.90 6.22 -0.63
CA LEU A 172 -3.32 6.11 -0.25
C LEU A 172 -4.24 5.93 -1.47
N ALA A 173 -3.99 6.65 -2.56
CA ALA A 173 -4.74 6.48 -3.80
C ALA A 173 -4.54 5.07 -4.39
N ASP A 174 -3.32 4.55 -4.31
CA ASP A 174 -2.96 3.21 -4.78
C ASP A 174 -3.59 2.13 -3.89
N ALA A 175 -3.56 2.28 -2.55
CA ALA A 175 -4.28 1.40 -1.63
C ALA A 175 -5.82 1.37 -1.89
N ARG A 176 -6.43 2.51 -2.18
CA ARG A 176 -7.85 2.57 -2.60
C ARG A 176 -8.10 1.85 -3.91
N HIS A 177 -7.16 1.93 -4.84
CA HIS A 177 -7.23 1.22 -6.10
C HIS A 177 -7.10 -0.29 -5.89
N ASN A 178 -6.15 -0.73 -5.08
CA ASN A 178 -5.96 -2.13 -4.68
C ASN A 178 -7.27 -2.71 -4.11
N ARG A 179 -7.93 -1.97 -3.21
CA ARG A 179 -9.27 -2.34 -2.70
C ARG A 179 -10.31 -2.49 -3.80
N THR A 180 -10.35 -1.54 -4.74
CA THR A 180 -11.28 -1.59 -5.88
C THR A 180 -11.07 -2.85 -6.71
N VAL A 181 -9.82 -3.19 -7.00
CA VAL A 181 -9.47 -4.37 -7.80
C VAL A 181 -9.79 -5.65 -7.04
N ARG A 182 -9.42 -5.76 -5.75
CA ARG A 182 -9.72 -6.91 -4.91
C ARG A 182 -11.22 -7.20 -4.82
N LEU A 183 -12.03 -6.18 -4.53
CA LEU A 183 -13.48 -6.34 -4.46
C LEU A 183 -14.07 -6.78 -5.81
N TRP A 184 -13.57 -6.21 -6.92
CA TRP A 184 -13.98 -6.62 -8.26
C TRP A 184 -13.61 -8.08 -8.58
N LEU A 185 -12.43 -8.54 -8.16
CA LEU A 185 -12.01 -9.94 -8.31
C LEU A 185 -12.90 -10.89 -7.50
N ALA A 186 -13.25 -10.53 -6.27
CA ALA A 186 -14.17 -11.30 -5.43
C ALA A 186 -15.57 -11.43 -6.07
N GLU A 187 -16.06 -10.37 -6.72
CA GLU A 187 -17.29 -10.44 -7.51
C GLU A 187 -17.16 -11.39 -8.71
N GLN A 188 -16.02 -11.38 -9.41
CA GLN A 188 -15.81 -12.30 -10.54
C GLN A 188 -15.79 -13.76 -10.09
N ASP A 189 -15.17 -14.06 -8.95
CA ASP A 189 -15.14 -15.41 -8.40
C ASP A 189 -16.55 -15.90 -8.04
N THR A 190 -17.32 -15.06 -7.35
CA THR A 190 -18.72 -15.35 -7.01
C THR A 190 -19.56 -15.66 -8.25
N ARG A 191 -19.44 -14.85 -9.31
CA ARG A 191 -20.16 -15.07 -10.58
C ARG A 191 -19.78 -16.39 -11.26
N ARG A 192 -18.52 -16.83 -11.14
CA ARG A 192 -18.05 -18.11 -11.69
C ARG A 192 -18.61 -19.29 -10.92
N GLY A 193 -18.61 -19.22 -9.58
CA GLY A 193 -19.21 -20.25 -8.73
C GLY A 193 -20.68 -20.50 -9.05
N THR A 194 -21.47 -19.44 -9.25
CA THR A 194 -22.89 -19.55 -9.61
C THR A 194 -23.12 -20.20 -10.99
N ARG A 195 -22.22 -19.94 -11.96
CA ARG A 195 -22.30 -20.54 -13.30
C ARG A 195 -21.94 -22.02 -13.32
N GLN A 196 -21.02 -22.45 -12.47
CA GLN A 196 -20.67 -23.88 -12.34
C GLN A 196 -21.75 -24.66 -11.58
N GLY A 197 -22.42 -24.04 -10.60
CA GLY A 197 -23.50 -24.67 -9.83
C GLY A 197 -24.83 -24.86 -10.59
N THR A 198 -25.07 -24.11 -11.67
CA THR A 198 -26.29 -24.22 -12.50
C THR A 198 -26.20 -25.33 -13.57
N LEU A 199 -25.03 -25.97 -13.74
CA LEU A 199 -24.80 -27.10 -14.65
C LEU A 199 -24.69 -28.45 -13.88
N GLY A 200 -25.64 -28.74 -12.99
CA GLY A 200 -25.81 -30.03 -12.29
C GLY A 200 -26.74 -31.02 -13.04
N PRO A 201 -26.64 -32.34 -12.81
CA PRO A 201 -26.64 -33.36 -13.85
C PRO A 201 -28.02 -33.64 -14.48
N GLY A 202 -28.07 -33.54 -15.82
CA GLY A 202 -29.18 -34.06 -16.61
C GLY A 202 -29.29 -35.58 -16.44
N HIS A 203 -30.28 -35.99 -15.67
CA HIS A 203 -30.72 -37.36 -15.51
C HIS A 203 -31.17 -37.93 -16.86
N ARG A 204 -30.50 -38.97 -17.36
CA ARG A 204 -31.08 -39.94 -18.29
C ARG A 204 -30.59 -41.34 -17.95
N SER A 205 -31.30 -42.00 -17.04
CA SER A 205 -31.43 -43.45 -17.08
C SER A 205 -32.61 -43.79 -17.98
N THR A 206 -32.35 -44.48 -19.08
CA THR A 206 -33.36 -45.31 -19.75
C THR A 206 -32.67 -46.61 -20.13
N GLY A 207 -32.85 -47.61 -19.27
CA GLY A 207 -32.70 -49.03 -19.56
C GLY A 207 -34.00 -49.71 -19.15
#